data_AF-A0A8S2YXD2-F1
#
_entry.id   AF-A0A8S2YXD2-F1
#
_cell.length_a   1.000
_cell.length_b   1.000
_cell.length_c   1.000
_cell.angle_alpha   90.00
_cell.angle_beta   90.00
_cell.angle_gamma   90.00
#
_symmetry.space_group_name_H-M   'P 1'
#
loop_
_entity.id
_entity.type
_entity.pdbx_description
1 polymer ?
#
loop_
_entity_poly.entity_id
_entity_poly.type
_entity_poly.pdbx_seq_one_letter_code
_entity_poly.pdbx_strand_id
1 'polypeptide(L)'
;QELERAQRALERLRDQLKEIGKELSDKEAELTRAQMEQKNLEGLLQAEIEHLQEIDAVVARLEEELRQAKIKLDTALERLRQLTEHLHQQQQLELQIQRAYEAQVTATNLAQDRANEADRREREAKHAADKAIREQQQAEAIVASIKSELSDAEISLAWALAALAAALLIPLAGEIAAIPILATIAALEVAIIALASKLNSAKNTLSQANSMRDRALELHETSKTEKQKADETLTEEKNKLATAKTNWDKQIEAKNAAKKAVEKQTEVVTAATNHFKNVERQLADSKEQQTKQRTKVHNVEMQVKEKTVQVAQLKMERGALQLRQEQTQDAFNQAKTVFIQATIRDDKATRNLKDLKDKNEAKRGEIQEMKDLVDKKKAEVEKARADHLLAERKAQEAKNEVGLIKQDLETAVKSVTKSNEQIEAQKKTLIREEEESNTLARKEKILKKELEKTKQKKSQLENQVQDFNEQLKIQNKAMMEKNNEVYNVSTNLESKKQKQSQIEIQRIEHIAHAKRIQEQIADYQPVLDKNHADLEQAKKDKDTQENAQQVTITIKNVRIFRRIEFGKDFRNASLTAPRMTLVSNLS
;
A
#
# COMPACT_ATOMS: atom_id res chain seq x y z
N GLN A 1 -21.25 -9.69 94.67
CA GLN A 1 -21.47 -10.66 93.58
C GLN A 1 -22.13 -10.03 92.34
N GLU A 2 -23.32 -9.40 92.41
CA GLU A 2 -23.93 -8.75 91.23
C GLU A 2 -23.07 -7.60 90.67
N LEU A 3 -22.49 -6.79 91.56
CA LEU A 3 -21.57 -5.70 91.19
C LEU A 3 -20.33 -6.21 90.43
N GLU A 4 -19.70 -7.28 90.89
CA GLU A 4 -18.53 -7.89 90.22
C GLU A 4 -18.89 -8.48 88.85
N ARG A 5 -20.09 -9.05 88.68
CA ARG A 5 -20.57 -9.52 87.37
C ARG A 5 -20.77 -8.36 86.40
N ALA A 6 -21.35 -7.26 86.86
CA ALA A 6 -21.53 -6.05 86.07
C ALA A 6 -20.19 -5.40 85.68
N GLN A 7 -19.22 -5.38 86.61
CA GLN A 7 -17.86 -4.88 86.34
C GLN A 7 -17.13 -5.72 85.28
N ARG A 8 -17.15 -7.06 85.39
CA ARG A 8 -16.54 -7.95 84.39
C ARG A 8 -17.19 -7.82 83.01
N ALA A 9 -18.51 -7.62 82.95
CA ALA A 9 -19.20 -7.38 81.68
C ALA A 9 -18.75 -6.08 81.01
N LEU A 10 -18.59 -5.00 81.80
CA LEU A 10 -18.03 -3.73 81.34
C LEU A 10 -16.59 -3.85 80.84
N GLU A 11 -15.73 -4.53 81.58
CA GLU A 11 -14.32 -4.75 81.19
C GLU A 11 -14.21 -5.53 79.88
N ARG A 12 -15.00 -6.61 79.72
CA ARG A 12 -15.06 -7.37 78.44
C ARG A 12 -15.50 -6.50 77.26
N LEU A 13 -16.57 -5.73 77.42
CA LEU A 13 -17.07 -4.84 76.35
C LEU A 13 -16.07 -3.72 76.04
N ARG A 14 -15.35 -3.22 77.05
CA ARG A 14 -14.28 -2.23 76.87
C ARG A 14 -13.12 -2.79 76.05
N ASP A 15 -12.72 -4.03 76.33
CA ASP A 15 -11.62 -4.68 75.59
C ASP A 15 -12.06 -5.06 74.17
N GLN A 16 -13.30 -5.52 73.97
CA GLN A 16 -13.89 -5.71 72.64
C GLN A 16 -13.93 -4.41 71.83
N LEU A 17 -14.28 -3.27 72.44
CA LEU A 17 -14.24 -1.98 71.77
C LEU A 17 -12.82 -1.54 71.37
N LYS A 18 -11.81 -1.84 72.19
CA LYS A 18 -10.41 -1.58 71.85
C LYS A 18 -9.94 -2.45 70.69
N GLU A 19 -10.30 -3.74 70.70
CA GLU A 19 -9.95 -4.69 69.64
C GLU A 19 -10.60 -4.28 68.31
N ILE A 20 -11.90 -3.98 68.30
CA ILE A 20 -12.60 -3.45 67.13
C ILE A 20 -11.97 -2.13 66.66
N GLY A 21 -11.59 -1.24 67.58
CA GLY A 21 -10.90 0.01 67.25
C GLY A 21 -9.55 -0.21 66.56
N LYS A 22 -8.80 -1.24 66.96
CA LYS A 22 -7.56 -1.63 66.30
C LYS A 22 -7.82 -2.24 64.91
N GLU A 23 -8.78 -3.16 64.80
CA GLU A 23 -9.19 -3.74 63.51
C GLU A 23 -9.65 -2.66 62.51
N LEU A 24 -10.39 -1.65 62.98
CA LEU A 24 -10.80 -0.50 62.17
C LEU A 24 -9.60 0.31 61.68
N SER A 25 -8.65 0.62 62.57
CA SER A 25 -7.43 1.35 62.20
C SER A 25 -6.59 0.58 61.17
N ASP A 26 -6.43 -0.73 61.36
CA ASP A 26 -5.68 -1.58 60.43
C ASP A 26 -6.38 -1.65 59.06
N LYS A 27 -7.72 -1.76 59.05
CA LYS A 27 -8.52 -1.76 57.81
C LYS A 27 -8.54 -0.41 57.10
N GLU A 28 -8.51 0.71 57.83
CA GLU A 28 -8.38 2.04 57.24
C GLU A 28 -7.01 2.23 56.57
N ALA A 29 -5.94 1.73 57.18
CA ALA A 29 -4.61 1.74 56.58
C ALA A 29 -4.54 0.85 55.33
N GLU A 30 -5.12 -0.35 55.38
CA GLU A 30 -5.22 -1.27 54.24
C GLU A 30 -6.02 -0.65 53.08
N LEU A 31 -7.19 -0.06 53.38
CA LEU A 31 -8.02 0.64 52.40
C LEU A 31 -7.27 1.83 51.77
N THR A 32 -6.56 2.62 52.58
CA THR A 32 -5.79 3.77 52.07
C THR A 32 -4.67 3.32 51.14
N ARG A 33 -3.96 2.24 51.46
CA ARG A 33 -2.94 1.66 50.58
C ARG A 33 -3.55 1.16 49.26
N ALA A 34 -4.65 0.40 49.34
CA ALA A 34 -5.33 -0.10 48.15
C ALA A 34 -5.86 1.03 47.24
N GLN A 35 -6.38 2.13 47.82
CA GLN A 35 -6.82 3.30 47.08
C GLN A 35 -5.65 4.04 46.41
N MET A 36 -4.50 4.15 47.08
CA MET A 36 -3.30 4.73 46.45
C MET A 36 -2.79 3.86 45.29
N GLU A 37 -2.74 2.54 45.48
CA GLU A 37 -2.36 1.60 44.42
C GLU A 37 -3.32 1.67 43.22
N GLN A 38 -4.64 1.72 43.47
CA GLN A 38 -5.64 1.92 42.43
C GLN A 38 -5.37 3.21 41.64
N LYS A 39 -5.18 4.34 42.34
CA LYS A 39 -4.91 5.64 41.69
C LYS A 39 -3.63 5.63 40.85
N ASN A 40 -2.58 4.95 41.33
CA ASN A 40 -1.33 4.81 40.57
C ASN A 40 -1.54 3.98 39.29
N LEU A 41 -2.32 2.89 39.37
CA LEU A 41 -2.66 2.08 38.20
C LEU A 41 -3.57 2.83 37.22
N GLU A 42 -4.51 3.65 37.69
CA GLU A 42 -5.32 4.53 36.85
C GLU A 42 -4.46 5.57 36.12
N GLY A 43 -3.46 6.14 36.80
CA GLY A 43 -2.48 7.02 36.17
C GLY A 43 -1.61 6.33 35.12
N LEU A 44 -1.15 5.11 35.41
CA LEU A 44 -0.43 4.28 34.45
C LEU A 44 -1.31 3.93 33.24
N LEU A 45 -2.57 3.55 33.48
CA LEU A 45 -3.53 3.24 32.41
C LEU A 45 -3.71 4.43 31.48
N GLN A 46 -3.89 5.63 32.03
CA GLN A 46 -4.02 6.86 31.25
C GLN A 46 -2.79 7.10 30.35
N ALA A 47 -1.59 6.97 30.90
CA ALA A 47 -0.35 7.13 30.13
C ALA A 47 -0.20 6.07 29.01
N GLU A 48 -0.57 4.81 29.29
CA GLU A 48 -0.51 3.73 28.29
C GLU A 48 -1.56 3.92 27.18
N ILE A 49 -2.73 4.49 27.49
CA ILE A 49 -3.76 4.88 26.51
C ILE A 49 -3.26 6.03 25.63
N GLU A 50 -2.64 7.06 26.21
CA GLU A 50 -2.05 8.18 25.46
C GLU A 50 -0.97 7.68 24.48
N HIS A 51 -0.07 6.81 24.95
CA HIS A 51 0.94 6.18 24.08
C HIS A 51 0.32 5.31 22.98
N LEU A 52 -0.80 4.61 23.26
CA LEU A 52 -1.54 3.88 22.22
C LEU A 52 -2.13 4.83 21.17
N GLN A 53 -2.69 5.97 21.57
CA GLN A 53 -3.23 6.97 20.65
C GLN A 53 -2.16 7.58 19.75
N GLU A 54 -0.96 7.82 20.27
CA GLU A 54 0.20 8.26 19.48
C GLU A 54 0.57 7.23 18.40
N ILE A 55 0.63 5.94 18.76
CA ILE A 55 0.90 4.86 17.80
C ILE A 55 -0.24 4.74 16.78
N ASP A 56 -1.51 4.83 17.20
CA ASP A 56 -2.67 4.79 16.31
C ASP A 56 -2.60 5.93 15.26
N ALA A 57 -2.17 7.13 15.66
CA ALA A 57 -1.97 8.25 14.75
C ALA A 57 -0.83 8.00 13.74
N VAL A 58 0.27 7.40 14.18
CA VAL A 58 1.38 6.99 13.29
C VAL A 58 0.91 5.94 12.28
N VAL A 59 0.17 4.92 12.72
CA VAL A 59 -0.40 3.88 11.85
C VAL A 59 -1.33 4.52 10.80
N ALA A 60 -2.25 5.38 11.22
CA ALA A 60 -3.17 6.05 10.29
C ALA A 60 -2.44 6.91 9.24
N ARG A 61 -1.40 7.64 9.65
CA ARG A 61 -0.55 8.40 8.73
C ARG A 61 0.16 7.49 7.72
N LEU A 62 0.74 6.38 8.17
CA LEU A 62 1.44 5.43 7.31
C LEU A 62 0.48 4.70 6.36
N GLU A 63 -0.76 4.41 6.77
CA GLU A 63 -1.78 3.85 5.87
C GLU A 63 -2.12 4.80 4.72
N GLU A 64 -2.28 6.09 5.02
CA GLU A 64 -2.52 7.11 3.99
C GLU A 64 -1.28 7.32 3.10
N GLU A 65 -0.08 7.34 3.67
CA GLU A 65 1.17 7.42 2.92
C GLU A 65 1.34 6.21 1.99
N LEU A 66 1.00 5.00 2.44
CA LEU A 66 1.03 3.78 1.63
C LEU A 66 0.05 3.89 0.45
N ARG A 67 -1.17 4.40 0.70
CA ARG A 67 -2.17 4.65 -0.34
C ARG A 67 -1.64 5.63 -1.39
N GLN A 68 -1.02 6.73 -0.97
CA GLN A 68 -0.44 7.73 -1.87
C GLN A 68 0.76 7.17 -2.64
N ALA A 69 1.64 6.41 -1.99
CA ALA A 69 2.78 5.76 -2.62
C ALA A 69 2.31 4.76 -3.70
N LYS A 70 1.24 4.01 -3.45
CA LYS A 70 0.63 3.10 -4.43
C LYS A 70 0.11 3.85 -5.66
N ILE A 71 -0.64 4.93 -5.46
CA ILE A 71 -1.16 5.74 -6.58
C ILE A 71 -0.01 6.32 -7.42
N LYS A 72 1.05 6.81 -6.78
CA LYS A 72 2.24 7.31 -7.48
C LYS A 72 2.93 6.20 -8.28
N LEU A 73 3.07 4.99 -7.71
CA LEU A 73 3.64 3.83 -8.40
C LEU A 73 2.80 3.43 -9.62
N ASP A 74 1.48 3.30 -9.46
CA ASP A 74 0.57 2.93 -10.55
C ASP A 74 0.61 3.98 -11.69
N THR A 75 0.66 5.27 -11.34
CA THR A 75 0.81 6.36 -12.32
C THR A 75 2.17 6.28 -13.06
N ALA A 76 3.25 5.99 -12.33
CA ALA A 76 4.58 5.85 -12.93
C ALA A 76 4.65 4.63 -13.87
N LEU A 77 4.00 3.52 -13.51
CA LEU A 77 3.91 2.32 -14.34
C LEU A 77 3.08 2.55 -15.61
N GLU A 78 1.94 3.23 -15.51
CA GLU A 78 1.11 3.57 -16.67
C GLU A 78 1.88 4.48 -17.65
N ARG A 79 2.61 5.47 -17.13
CA ARG A 79 3.48 6.30 -17.98
C ARG A 79 4.60 5.49 -18.62
N LEU A 80 5.20 4.53 -17.91
CA LEU A 80 6.22 3.63 -18.48
C LEU A 80 5.64 2.78 -19.61
N ARG A 81 4.43 2.25 -19.43
CA ARG A 81 3.71 1.51 -20.46
C ARG A 81 3.52 2.35 -21.72
N GLN A 82 2.99 3.57 -21.59
CA GLN A 82 2.78 4.48 -22.72
C GLN A 82 4.08 4.82 -23.48
N LEU A 83 5.17 5.07 -22.75
CA LEU A 83 6.48 5.34 -23.35
C LEU A 83 7.06 4.11 -24.06
N THR A 84 6.83 2.91 -23.51
CA THR A 84 7.25 1.64 -24.11
C THR A 84 6.47 1.36 -25.40
N GLU A 85 5.17 1.62 -25.40
CA GLU A 85 4.33 1.52 -26.60
C GLU A 85 4.79 2.51 -27.68
N HIS A 86 5.06 3.77 -27.30
CA HIS A 86 5.63 4.74 -28.23
C HIS A 86 7.01 4.30 -28.77
N LEU A 87 7.89 3.76 -27.94
CA LEU A 87 9.16 3.19 -28.40
C LEU A 87 8.94 2.05 -29.41
N HIS A 88 7.97 1.18 -29.16
CA HIS A 88 7.62 0.11 -30.09
C HIS A 88 7.13 0.66 -31.44
N GLN A 89 6.27 1.68 -31.43
CA GLN A 89 5.85 2.37 -32.66
C GLN A 89 7.04 2.96 -33.42
N GLN A 90 8.00 3.58 -32.72
CA GLN A 90 9.21 4.12 -33.35
C GLN A 90 10.12 3.02 -33.94
N GLN A 91 10.18 1.83 -33.32
CA GLN A 91 10.89 0.67 -33.88
C GLN A 91 10.20 0.11 -35.14
N GLN A 92 8.86 0.08 -35.17
CA GLN A 92 8.13 -0.33 -36.37
C GLN A 92 8.34 0.67 -37.53
N LEU A 93 8.33 1.97 -37.23
CA LEU A 93 8.63 3.03 -38.20
C LEU A 93 10.07 2.97 -38.71
N GLU A 94 11.04 2.65 -37.83
CA GLU A 94 12.43 2.39 -38.23
C GLU A 94 12.50 1.31 -39.31
N LEU A 95 11.87 0.15 -39.10
CA LEU A 95 11.87 -0.94 -40.08
C LEU A 95 11.26 -0.53 -41.44
N GLN A 96 10.20 0.28 -41.43
CA GLN A 96 9.58 0.78 -42.66
C GLN A 96 10.50 1.74 -43.42
N ILE A 97 11.10 2.70 -42.70
CA ILE A 97 12.00 3.70 -43.29
C ILE A 97 13.30 3.05 -43.77
N GLN A 98 13.83 2.05 -43.04
CA GLN A 98 14.99 1.28 -43.46
C GLN A 98 14.76 0.61 -44.83
N ARG A 99 13.64 -0.10 -44.98
CA ARG A 99 13.28 -0.76 -46.25
C ARG A 99 13.13 0.24 -47.39
N ALA A 100 12.53 1.40 -47.13
CA ALA A 100 12.41 2.45 -48.13
C ALA A 100 13.78 3.01 -48.55
N TYR A 101 14.70 3.19 -47.60
CA TYR A 101 16.07 3.62 -47.88
C TYR A 101 16.84 2.58 -48.70
N GLU A 102 16.79 1.30 -48.32
CA GLU A 102 17.45 0.21 -49.06
C GLU A 102 16.91 0.05 -50.50
N ALA A 103 15.59 0.20 -50.68
CA ALA A 103 14.97 0.21 -52.00
C ALA A 103 15.48 1.39 -52.85
N GLN A 104 15.60 2.58 -52.25
CA GLN A 104 16.09 3.78 -52.94
C GLN A 104 17.59 3.66 -53.29
N VAL A 105 18.41 3.03 -52.46
CA VAL A 105 19.80 2.69 -52.78
C VAL A 105 19.86 1.81 -54.02
N THR A 106 19.01 0.77 -54.08
CA THR A 106 18.93 -0.14 -55.24
C THR A 106 18.51 0.59 -56.51
N ALA A 107 17.48 1.45 -56.43
CA ALA A 107 17.03 2.27 -57.57
C ALA A 107 18.13 3.21 -58.08
N THR A 108 18.88 3.83 -57.17
CA THR A 108 20.00 4.73 -57.51
C THR A 108 21.14 3.97 -58.19
N ASN A 109 21.46 2.77 -57.73
CA ASN A 109 22.48 1.91 -58.36
C ASN A 109 22.06 1.51 -59.78
N LEU A 110 20.79 1.11 -59.97
CA LEU A 110 20.28 0.79 -61.31
C LEU A 110 20.31 1.99 -62.25
N ALA A 111 20.00 3.19 -61.77
CA ALA A 111 20.11 4.42 -62.56
C ALA A 111 21.56 4.74 -62.93
N GLN A 112 22.51 4.49 -62.01
CA GLN A 112 23.94 4.66 -62.27
C GLN A 112 24.44 3.69 -63.34
N ASP A 113 24.01 2.42 -63.30
CA ASP A 113 24.35 1.42 -64.31
C ASP A 113 23.81 1.81 -65.69
N ARG A 114 22.57 2.31 -65.77
CA ARG A 114 21.97 2.81 -67.02
C ARG A 114 22.71 4.03 -67.57
N ALA A 115 23.11 4.98 -66.72
CA ALA A 115 23.91 6.13 -67.14
C ALA A 115 25.27 5.68 -67.69
N ASN A 116 25.94 4.72 -67.03
CA ASN A 116 27.20 4.15 -67.49
C ASN A 116 27.05 3.43 -68.85
N GLU A 117 25.95 2.69 -69.04
CA GLU A 117 25.67 2.01 -70.32
C GLU A 117 25.38 3.02 -71.44
N ALA A 118 24.58 4.04 -71.17
CA ALA A 118 24.27 5.09 -72.15
C ALA A 118 25.53 5.89 -72.54
N ASP A 119 26.41 6.19 -71.58
CA ASP A 119 27.70 6.83 -71.86
C ASP A 119 28.60 5.94 -72.73
N ARG A 120 28.60 4.62 -72.50
CA ARG A 120 29.32 3.69 -73.36
C ARG A 120 28.76 3.67 -74.79
N ARG A 121 27.44 3.60 -74.95
CA ARG A 121 26.78 3.61 -76.28
C ARG A 121 27.03 4.92 -77.03
N GLU A 122 26.99 6.06 -76.35
CA GLU A 122 27.32 7.35 -76.96
C GLU A 122 28.75 7.39 -77.50
N ARG A 123 29.73 6.87 -76.73
CA ARG A 123 31.12 6.77 -77.19
C ARG A 123 31.28 5.84 -78.39
N GLU A 124 30.62 4.68 -78.37
CA GLU A 124 30.66 3.72 -79.49
C GLU A 124 30.03 4.32 -80.76
N ALA A 125 28.88 4.99 -80.63
CA ALA A 125 28.21 5.68 -81.73
C ALA A 125 29.03 6.86 -82.26
N LYS A 126 29.66 7.65 -81.39
CA LYS A 126 30.56 8.74 -81.76
C LYS A 126 31.75 8.22 -82.57
N HIS A 127 32.40 7.15 -82.12
CA HIS A 127 33.52 6.55 -82.85
C HIS A 127 33.08 6.02 -84.23
N ALA A 128 31.88 5.44 -84.32
CA ALA A 128 31.31 4.99 -85.60
C ALA A 128 31.02 6.17 -86.54
N ALA A 129 30.47 7.28 -86.03
CA ALA A 129 30.26 8.50 -86.79
C ALA A 129 31.59 9.11 -87.29
N ASP A 130 32.58 9.24 -86.41
CA ASP A 130 33.92 9.74 -86.76
C ASP A 130 34.62 8.88 -87.81
N LYS A 131 34.39 7.56 -87.78
CA LYS A 131 34.90 6.63 -88.79
C LYS A 131 34.17 6.83 -90.12
N ALA A 132 32.84 6.91 -90.12
CA ALA A 132 32.04 7.07 -91.33
C ALA A 132 32.31 8.42 -92.03
N ILE A 133 32.54 9.49 -91.27
CA ILE A 133 32.98 10.80 -91.82
C ILE A 133 34.33 10.66 -92.52
N ARG A 134 35.31 9.97 -91.92
CA ARG A 134 36.61 9.75 -92.55
C ARG A 134 36.52 8.92 -93.83
N GLU A 135 35.71 7.87 -93.84
CA GLU A 135 35.47 7.04 -95.04
C GLU A 135 34.78 7.84 -96.15
N GLN A 136 33.83 8.73 -95.80
CA GLN A 136 33.21 9.66 -96.74
C GLN A 136 34.22 10.66 -97.32
N GLN A 137 35.07 11.28 -96.48
CA GLN A 137 36.14 12.19 -96.94
C GLN A 137 37.14 11.49 -97.88
N GLN A 138 37.50 10.22 -97.60
CA GLN A 138 38.35 9.43 -98.48
C GLN A 138 37.68 9.12 -99.82
N ALA A 139 36.39 8.75 -99.81
CA ALA A 139 35.64 8.50 -101.03
C ALA A 139 35.47 9.77 -101.89
N GLU A 140 35.26 10.93 -101.26
CA GLU A 140 35.24 12.23 -101.95
C GLU A 140 36.57 12.56 -102.63
N ALA A 141 37.69 12.35 -101.92
CA ALA A 141 39.02 12.57 -102.46
C ALA A 141 39.30 11.66 -103.68
N ILE A 142 38.89 10.39 -103.63
CA ILE A 142 39.03 9.45 -104.77
C ILE A 142 38.20 9.93 -105.96
N VAL A 143 36.93 10.33 -105.74
CA VAL A 143 36.09 10.88 -106.81
C VAL A 143 36.71 12.15 -107.42
N ALA A 144 37.27 13.03 -106.60
CA ALA A 144 37.94 14.24 -107.08
C ALA A 144 39.20 13.91 -107.90
N SER A 145 40.03 12.96 -107.45
CA SER A 145 41.22 12.50 -108.18
C SER A 145 40.86 11.93 -109.54
N ILE A 146 39.90 11.00 -109.60
CA ILE A 146 39.48 10.37 -110.86
C ILE A 146 38.84 11.41 -111.80
N LYS A 147 38.08 12.39 -111.28
CA LYS A 147 37.57 13.50 -112.10
C LYS A 147 38.70 14.33 -112.71
N SER A 148 39.76 14.61 -111.95
CA SER A 148 40.95 15.31 -112.46
C SER A 148 41.65 14.49 -113.53
N GLU A 149 41.94 13.22 -113.27
CA GLU A 149 42.56 12.29 -114.23
C GLU A 149 41.75 12.15 -115.52
N LEU A 150 40.41 12.08 -115.41
CA LEU A 150 39.51 12.06 -116.56
C LEU A 150 39.61 13.35 -117.37
N SER A 151 39.58 14.51 -116.72
CA SER A 151 39.75 15.81 -117.37
C SER A 151 41.11 15.92 -118.08
N ASP A 152 42.19 15.45 -117.46
CA ASP A 152 43.53 15.46 -118.06
C ASP A 152 43.62 14.54 -119.28
N ALA A 153 42.97 13.37 -119.22
CA ALA A 153 42.88 12.43 -120.35
C ALA A 153 42.03 13.00 -121.51
N GLU A 154 40.90 13.65 -121.21
CA GLU A 154 40.05 14.33 -122.20
C GLU A 154 40.80 15.48 -122.90
N ILE A 155 41.56 16.28 -122.15
CA ILE A 155 42.42 17.32 -122.70
C ILE A 155 43.52 16.71 -123.58
N SER A 156 44.16 15.63 -123.13
CA SER A 156 45.20 14.94 -123.89
C SER A 156 44.66 14.34 -125.20
N LEU A 157 43.45 13.80 -125.19
CA LEU A 157 42.76 13.32 -126.39
C LEU A 157 42.48 14.47 -127.37
N ALA A 158 42.00 15.61 -126.88
CA ALA A 158 41.77 16.79 -127.72
C ALA A 158 43.06 17.27 -128.41
N TRP A 159 44.19 17.28 -127.69
CA TRP A 159 45.50 17.57 -128.26
C TRP A 159 45.95 16.53 -129.30
N ALA A 160 45.76 15.24 -129.02
CA ALA A 160 46.12 14.17 -129.96
C ALA A 160 45.28 14.23 -131.25
N LEU A 161 43.99 14.54 -131.15
CA LEU A 161 43.10 14.76 -132.30
C LEU A 161 43.51 16.00 -133.11
N ALA A 162 43.86 17.10 -132.45
CA ALA A 162 44.40 18.28 -133.12
C ALA A 162 45.73 17.99 -133.84
N ALA A 163 46.61 17.20 -133.21
CA ALA A 163 47.87 16.75 -133.81
C ALA A 163 47.65 15.83 -135.02
N LEU A 164 46.66 14.93 -134.97
CA LEU A 164 46.26 14.10 -136.12
C LEU A 164 45.75 14.96 -137.28
N ALA A 165 44.88 15.93 -136.99
CA ALA A 165 44.37 16.87 -137.99
C ALA A 165 45.51 17.68 -138.64
N ALA A 166 46.49 18.11 -137.85
CA ALA A 166 47.68 18.79 -138.35
C ALA A 166 48.59 17.86 -139.20
N ALA A 167 48.79 16.60 -138.80
CA ALA A 167 49.62 15.63 -139.52
C ALA A 167 49.03 15.23 -140.89
N LEU A 168 47.69 15.16 -141.00
CA LEU A 168 46.97 14.86 -142.23
C LEU A 168 46.97 16.00 -143.26
N LEU A 169 47.36 17.22 -142.87
CA LEU A 169 47.52 18.36 -143.78
C LEU A 169 48.87 18.38 -144.52
N ILE A 170 49.78 17.42 -144.25
CA ILE A 170 51.14 17.35 -144.83
C ILE A 170 51.18 16.30 -145.97
N PRO A 171 51.41 16.69 -147.24
CA PRO A 171 51.45 15.75 -148.37
C PRO A 171 52.70 14.84 -148.36
N LEU A 172 52.52 13.55 -148.68
CA LEU A 172 53.53 12.49 -148.94
C LEU A 172 54.32 11.89 -147.76
N ALA A 173 54.29 12.44 -146.55
CA ALA A 173 54.83 11.77 -145.33
C ALA A 173 53.79 11.60 -144.19
N GLY A 174 52.59 12.20 -144.35
CA GLY A 174 51.55 12.25 -143.32
C GLY A 174 50.95 10.89 -142.96
N GLU A 175 50.82 9.95 -143.91
CA GLU A 175 50.24 8.62 -143.64
C GLU A 175 51.08 7.79 -142.66
N ILE A 176 52.41 7.86 -142.75
CA ILE A 176 53.32 7.12 -141.86
C ILE A 176 53.34 7.77 -140.45
N ALA A 177 53.28 9.10 -140.37
CA ALA A 177 53.26 9.84 -139.11
C ALA A 177 51.89 9.76 -138.38
N ALA A 178 50.79 9.54 -139.11
CA ALA A 178 49.44 9.43 -138.54
C ALA A 178 49.18 8.11 -137.80
N ILE A 179 49.79 7.00 -138.22
CA ILE A 179 49.61 5.67 -137.58
C ILE A 179 49.88 5.68 -136.07
N PRO A 180 51.03 6.19 -135.56
CA PRO A 180 51.26 6.26 -134.11
C PRO A 180 50.33 7.23 -133.38
N ILE A 181 49.85 8.29 -134.05
CA ILE A 181 48.88 9.25 -133.48
C ILE A 181 47.48 8.61 -133.35
N LEU A 182 47.06 7.84 -134.35
CA LEU A 182 45.81 7.06 -134.30
C LEU A 182 45.85 6.00 -133.19
N ALA A 183 46.98 5.32 -133.02
CA ALA A 183 47.15 4.35 -131.94
C ALA A 183 47.09 5.01 -130.54
N THR A 184 47.63 6.22 -130.39
CA THR A 184 47.55 6.99 -129.14
C THR A 184 46.16 7.56 -128.86
N ILE A 185 45.43 8.01 -129.89
CA ILE A 185 44.01 8.39 -129.78
C ILE A 185 43.17 7.20 -129.30
N ALA A 186 43.29 6.03 -129.93
CA ALA A 186 42.55 4.84 -129.53
C ALA A 186 42.88 4.40 -128.09
N ALA A 187 44.16 4.49 -127.68
CA ALA A 187 44.57 4.21 -126.31
C ALA A 187 43.98 5.22 -125.31
N LEU A 188 43.91 6.51 -125.66
CA LEU A 188 43.32 7.57 -124.83
C LEU A 188 41.79 7.43 -124.72
N GLU A 189 41.09 7.07 -125.80
CA GLU A 189 39.65 6.78 -125.77
C GLU A 189 39.32 5.59 -124.86
N VAL A 190 40.10 4.50 -124.95
CA VAL A 190 39.97 3.36 -124.05
C VAL A 190 40.25 3.75 -122.60
N ALA A 191 41.26 4.61 -122.36
CA ALA A 191 41.57 5.12 -121.03
C ALA A 191 40.45 6.01 -120.47
N ILE A 192 39.85 6.89 -121.27
CA ILE A 192 38.70 7.72 -120.90
C ILE A 192 37.48 6.86 -120.55
N ILE A 193 37.15 5.85 -121.35
CA ILE A 193 36.05 4.90 -121.05
C ILE A 193 36.32 4.17 -119.73
N ALA A 194 37.56 3.72 -119.50
CA ALA A 194 37.96 3.07 -118.26
C ALA A 194 37.88 4.02 -117.05
N LEU A 195 38.31 5.28 -117.18
CA LEU A 195 38.25 6.31 -116.14
C LEU A 195 36.80 6.74 -115.85
N ALA A 196 35.94 6.85 -116.87
CA ALA A 196 34.52 7.13 -116.69
C ALA A 196 33.80 5.98 -115.94
N SER A 197 34.16 4.73 -116.25
CA SER A 197 33.68 3.55 -115.52
C SER A 197 34.15 3.55 -114.06
N LYS A 198 35.44 3.82 -113.82
CA LYS A 198 36.01 3.99 -112.47
C LYS A 198 35.35 5.14 -111.70
N LEU A 199 35.04 6.26 -112.37
CA LEU A 199 34.36 7.40 -111.76
C LEU A 199 32.94 7.05 -111.32
N ASN A 200 32.19 6.30 -112.14
CA ASN A 200 30.86 5.83 -111.76
C ASN A 200 30.92 4.86 -110.56
N SER A 201 31.89 3.95 -110.55
CA SER A 201 32.13 3.07 -109.39
C SER A 201 32.46 3.89 -108.13
N ALA A 202 33.38 4.85 -108.22
CA ALA A 202 33.75 5.72 -107.10
C ALA A 202 32.59 6.60 -106.61
N LYS A 203 31.74 7.11 -107.51
CA LYS A 203 30.51 7.85 -107.15
C LYS A 203 29.51 6.97 -106.40
N ASN A 204 29.36 5.71 -106.80
CA ASN A 204 28.51 4.75 -106.08
C ASN A 204 29.07 4.46 -104.68
N THR A 205 30.39 4.28 -104.54
CA THR A 205 31.05 4.13 -103.23
C THR A 205 30.86 5.37 -102.36
N LEU A 206 30.97 6.58 -102.92
CA LEU A 206 30.69 7.83 -102.20
C LEU A 206 29.23 7.92 -101.74
N SER A 207 28.28 7.54 -102.59
CA SER A 207 26.86 7.50 -102.23
C SER A 207 26.59 6.55 -101.04
N GLN A 208 27.20 5.36 -101.07
CA GLN A 208 27.11 4.41 -99.96
C GLN A 208 27.77 4.95 -98.68
N ALA A 209 28.93 5.61 -98.79
CA ALA A 209 29.60 6.24 -97.67
C ALA A 209 28.78 7.38 -97.05
N ASN A 210 28.10 8.20 -97.86
CA ASN A 210 27.18 9.23 -97.37
C ASN A 210 26.00 8.63 -96.59
N SER A 211 25.36 7.58 -97.11
CA SER A 211 24.27 6.90 -96.40
C SER A 211 24.73 6.29 -95.07
N MET A 212 25.93 5.71 -95.03
CA MET A 212 26.52 5.18 -93.80
C MET A 212 26.85 6.28 -92.78
N ARG A 213 27.36 7.44 -93.24
CA ARG A 213 27.60 8.62 -92.40
C ARG A 213 26.31 9.13 -91.78
N ASP A 214 25.27 9.33 -92.59
CA ASP A 214 24.00 9.90 -92.11
C ASP A 214 23.36 8.99 -91.05
N ARG A 215 23.37 7.67 -91.29
CA ARG A 215 22.91 6.69 -90.32
C ARG A 215 23.75 6.69 -89.03
N ALA A 216 25.08 6.83 -89.14
CA ALA A 216 25.95 6.88 -87.96
C ALA A 216 25.78 8.17 -87.15
N LEU A 217 25.54 9.31 -87.80
CA LEU A 217 25.24 10.58 -87.15
C LEU A 217 23.89 10.56 -86.43
N GLU A 218 22.87 9.98 -87.05
CA GLU A 218 21.56 9.79 -86.41
C GLU A 218 21.67 8.88 -85.16
N LEU A 219 22.44 7.79 -85.26
CA LEU A 219 22.73 6.90 -84.13
C LEU A 219 23.51 7.61 -83.00
N HIS A 220 24.41 8.54 -83.33
CA HIS A 220 25.13 9.33 -82.34
C HIS A 220 24.21 10.32 -81.61
N GLU A 221 23.39 11.08 -82.33
CA GLU A 221 22.44 12.03 -81.72
C GLU A 221 21.39 11.31 -80.85
N THR A 222 20.84 10.20 -81.31
CA THR A 222 19.94 9.37 -80.49
C THR A 222 20.64 8.87 -79.21
N SER A 223 21.84 8.31 -79.31
CA SER A 223 22.61 7.86 -78.14
C SER A 223 22.94 9.00 -77.17
N LYS A 224 23.22 10.19 -77.68
CA LYS A 224 23.47 11.40 -76.87
C LYS A 224 22.23 11.85 -76.11
N THR A 225 21.05 11.81 -76.73
CA THR A 225 19.78 12.10 -76.03
C THR A 225 19.44 11.05 -74.98
N GLU A 226 19.71 9.76 -75.23
CA GLU A 226 19.55 8.68 -74.25
C GLU A 226 20.48 8.89 -73.03
N LYS A 227 21.73 9.28 -73.27
CA LYS A 227 22.67 9.64 -72.21
C LYS A 227 22.15 10.78 -71.35
N GLN A 228 21.69 11.88 -71.96
CA GLN A 228 21.13 13.02 -71.21
C GLN A 228 19.96 12.60 -70.30
N LYS A 229 19.02 11.80 -70.83
CA LYS A 229 17.89 11.28 -70.03
C LYS A 229 18.34 10.36 -68.90
N ALA A 230 19.36 9.53 -69.13
CA ALA A 230 19.90 8.66 -68.11
C ALA A 230 20.61 9.44 -66.99
N ASP A 231 21.36 10.50 -67.34
CA ASP A 231 22.02 11.39 -66.37
C ASP A 231 21.02 12.22 -65.55
N GLU A 232 19.95 12.71 -66.17
CA GLU A 232 18.83 13.37 -65.48
C GLU A 232 18.17 12.42 -64.48
N THR A 233 17.84 11.21 -64.91
CA THR A 233 17.26 10.16 -64.04
C THR A 233 18.19 9.84 -62.86
N LEU A 234 19.49 9.69 -63.11
CA LEU A 234 20.48 9.45 -62.06
C LEU A 234 20.54 10.60 -61.04
N THR A 235 20.43 11.84 -61.51
CA THR A 235 20.42 13.02 -60.64
C THR A 235 19.17 13.05 -59.76
N GLU A 236 18.00 12.76 -60.33
CA GLU A 236 16.75 12.63 -59.58
C GLU A 236 16.81 11.53 -58.52
N GLU A 237 17.29 10.34 -58.87
CA GLU A 237 17.41 9.21 -57.94
C GLU A 237 18.42 9.50 -56.80
N LYS A 238 19.52 10.21 -57.09
CA LYS A 238 20.47 10.67 -56.06
C LYS A 238 19.82 11.66 -55.07
N ASN A 239 18.99 12.58 -55.56
CA ASN A 239 18.26 13.52 -54.70
C ASN A 239 17.22 12.81 -53.82
N LYS A 240 16.51 11.82 -54.38
CA LYS A 240 15.60 10.95 -53.61
C LYS A 240 16.35 10.15 -52.55
N LEU A 241 17.53 9.62 -52.87
CA LEU A 241 18.38 8.90 -51.91
C LEU A 241 18.84 9.79 -50.75
N ALA A 242 19.26 11.03 -51.03
CA ALA A 242 19.63 11.98 -49.98
C ALA A 242 18.47 12.29 -49.04
N THR A 243 17.25 12.42 -49.58
CA THR A 243 16.02 12.60 -48.80
C THR A 243 15.72 11.37 -47.94
N ALA A 244 15.77 10.17 -48.52
CA ALA A 244 15.55 8.93 -47.81
C ALA A 244 16.57 8.72 -46.68
N LYS A 245 17.85 9.07 -46.91
CA LYS A 245 18.91 9.05 -45.89
C LYS A 245 18.59 10.00 -44.74
N THR A 246 18.17 11.22 -45.04
CA THR A 246 17.81 12.21 -44.01
C THR A 246 16.63 11.73 -43.16
N ASN A 247 15.63 11.08 -43.78
CA ASN A 247 14.51 10.49 -43.05
C ASN A 247 14.96 9.32 -42.15
N TRP A 248 15.88 8.49 -42.64
CA TRP A 248 16.49 7.43 -41.85
C TRP A 248 17.22 7.97 -40.62
N ASP A 249 18.11 8.95 -40.80
CA ASP A 249 18.88 9.53 -39.70
C ASP A 249 17.96 10.18 -38.64
N LYS A 250 16.93 10.92 -39.06
CA LYS A 250 15.90 11.48 -38.15
C LYS A 250 15.13 10.40 -37.39
N GLN A 251 14.81 9.28 -38.03
CA GLN A 251 14.10 8.18 -37.38
C GLN A 251 14.97 7.51 -36.30
N ILE A 252 16.27 7.36 -36.55
CA ILE A 252 17.21 6.85 -35.56
C ILE A 252 17.27 7.78 -34.34
N GLU A 253 17.34 9.09 -34.54
CA GLU A 253 17.30 10.07 -33.44
C GLU A 253 16.00 9.99 -32.64
N ALA A 254 14.84 9.91 -33.32
CA ALA A 254 13.54 9.79 -32.68
C ALA A 254 13.40 8.52 -31.83
N LYS A 255 13.86 7.38 -32.35
CA LYS A 255 13.90 6.11 -31.61
C LYS A 255 14.81 6.20 -30.38
N ASN A 256 16.00 6.77 -30.52
CA ASN A 256 16.95 6.90 -29.42
C ASN A 256 16.41 7.82 -28.31
N ALA A 257 15.70 8.89 -28.69
CA ALA A 257 15.01 9.76 -27.74
C ALA A 257 13.90 9.00 -26.97
N ALA A 258 13.09 8.21 -27.68
CA ALA A 258 12.06 7.37 -27.06
C ALA A 258 12.67 6.34 -26.09
N LYS A 259 13.78 5.69 -26.48
CA LYS A 259 14.50 4.74 -25.62
C LYS A 259 15.00 5.39 -24.33
N LYS A 260 15.63 6.57 -24.43
CA LYS A 260 16.09 7.34 -23.27
C LYS A 260 14.93 7.77 -22.35
N ALA A 261 13.76 8.06 -22.91
CA ALA A 261 12.57 8.37 -22.12
C ALA A 261 12.07 7.16 -21.32
N VAL A 262 12.07 5.97 -21.92
CA VAL A 262 11.74 4.70 -21.24
C VAL A 262 12.74 4.41 -20.11
N GLU A 263 14.03 4.56 -20.35
CA GLU A 263 15.08 4.35 -19.33
C GLU A 263 14.88 5.29 -18.12
N LYS A 264 14.70 6.60 -18.36
CA LYS A 264 14.41 7.57 -17.29
C LYS A 264 13.14 7.23 -16.51
N GLN A 265 12.08 6.82 -17.20
CA GLN A 265 10.83 6.46 -16.54
C GLN A 265 10.96 5.16 -15.73
N THR A 266 11.84 4.24 -16.14
CA THR A 266 12.14 3.00 -15.40
C THR A 266 12.82 3.30 -14.06
N GLU A 267 13.72 4.30 -14.03
CA GLU A 267 14.32 4.79 -12.78
C GLU A 267 13.27 5.38 -11.83
N VAL A 268 12.32 6.16 -12.37
CA VAL A 268 11.19 6.71 -11.59
C VAL A 268 10.32 5.59 -11.00
N VAL A 269 10.00 4.56 -11.79
CA VAL A 269 9.25 3.38 -11.30
C VAL A 269 10.01 2.66 -10.21
N THR A 270 11.33 2.51 -10.35
CA THR A 270 12.18 1.87 -9.35
C THR A 270 12.18 2.65 -8.04
N ALA A 271 12.32 3.97 -8.10
CA ALA A 271 12.26 4.84 -6.93
C ALA A 271 10.89 4.78 -6.24
N ALA A 272 9.79 4.83 -7.00
CA ALA A 272 8.42 4.72 -6.47
C ALA A 272 8.16 3.34 -5.83
N THR A 273 8.69 2.27 -6.43
CA THR A 273 8.59 0.91 -5.89
C THR A 273 9.31 0.79 -4.56
N ASN A 274 10.53 1.33 -4.45
CA ASN A 274 11.31 1.31 -3.22
C ASN A 274 10.64 2.13 -2.11
N HIS A 275 10.08 3.30 -2.44
CA HIS A 275 9.33 4.10 -1.49
C HIS A 275 8.08 3.36 -1.00
N PHE A 276 7.28 2.76 -1.89
CA PHE A 276 6.12 1.94 -1.52
C PHE A 276 6.50 0.81 -0.56
N LYS A 277 7.53 0.02 -0.88
CA LYS A 277 8.03 -1.07 -0.02
C LYS A 277 8.51 -0.58 1.35
N ASN A 278 9.15 0.59 1.40
CA ASN A 278 9.62 1.14 2.66
C ASN A 278 8.46 1.56 3.57
N VAL A 279 7.45 2.23 3.01
CA VAL A 279 6.25 2.64 3.77
C VAL A 279 5.46 1.39 4.22
N GLU A 280 5.34 0.38 3.37
CA GLU A 280 4.70 -0.90 3.71
C GLU A 280 5.38 -1.59 4.90
N ARG A 281 6.72 -1.61 4.90
CA ARG A 281 7.50 -2.13 6.03
C ARG A 281 7.29 -1.32 7.31
N GLN A 282 7.37 0.01 7.24
CA GLN A 282 7.15 0.88 8.39
C GLN A 282 5.74 0.72 8.98
N LEU A 283 4.73 0.53 8.12
CA LEU A 283 3.35 0.26 8.55
C LEU A 283 3.25 -1.09 9.29
N ALA A 284 3.90 -2.13 8.78
CA ALA A 284 3.92 -3.44 9.44
C ALA A 284 4.56 -3.35 10.84
N ASP A 285 5.73 -2.71 10.94
CA ASP A 285 6.44 -2.50 12.22
C ASP A 285 5.57 -1.69 13.20
N SER A 286 4.89 -0.64 12.73
CA SER A 286 4.00 0.20 13.56
C SER A 286 2.74 -0.55 14.02
N LYS A 287 2.17 -1.42 13.18
CA LYS A 287 1.03 -2.29 13.57
C LYS A 287 1.44 -3.34 14.61
N GLU A 288 2.66 -3.84 14.54
CA GLU A 288 3.21 -4.72 15.58
C GLU A 288 3.34 -3.97 16.92
N GLN A 289 3.87 -2.74 16.90
CA GLN A 289 3.94 -1.87 18.08
C GLN A 289 2.55 -1.58 18.65
N GLN A 290 1.58 -1.23 17.80
CA GLN A 290 0.18 -1.01 18.17
C GLN A 290 -0.41 -2.22 18.90
N THR A 291 -0.17 -3.42 18.37
CA THR A 291 -0.65 -4.67 18.97
C THR A 291 -0.03 -4.91 20.34
N LYS A 292 1.30 -4.75 20.46
CA LYS A 292 1.99 -4.88 21.76
C LYS A 292 1.47 -3.87 22.78
N GLN A 293 1.22 -2.63 22.36
CA GLN A 293 0.72 -1.57 23.22
C GLN A 293 -0.74 -1.82 23.66
N ARG A 294 -1.62 -2.29 22.77
CA ARG A 294 -2.99 -2.71 23.13
C ARG A 294 -3.01 -3.78 24.21
N THR A 295 -2.12 -4.76 24.12
CA THR A 295 -1.98 -5.79 25.15
C THR A 295 -1.55 -5.20 26.50
N LYS A 296 -0.63 -4.22 26.52
CA LYS A 296 -0.25 -3.54 27.75
C LYS A 296 -1.42 -2.78 28.38
N VAL A 297 -2.13 -1.97 27.59
CA VAL A 297 -3.34 -1.26 28.05
C VAL A 297 -4.33 -2.24 28.67
N HIS A 298 -4.64 -3.33 27.97
CA HIS A 298 -5.55 -4.36 28.46
C HIS A 298 -5.11 -4.97 29.79
N ASN A 299 -3.83 -5.29 29.94
CA ASN A 299 -3.29 -5.84 31.18
C ASN A 299 -3.42 -4.86 32.36
N VAL A 300 -3.14 -3.57 32.14
CA VAL A 300 -3.30 -2.54 33.18
C VAL A 300 -4.78 -2.31 33.51
N GLU A 301 -5.66 -2.28 32.51
CA GLU A 301 -7.12 -2.21 32.73
C GLU A 301 -7.62 -3.35 33.62
N MET A 302 -7.13 -4.57 33.40
CA MET A 302 -7.47 -5.73 34.23
C MET A 302 -7.00 -5.54 35.68
N GLN A 303 -5.77 -5.07 35.89
CA GLN A 303 -5.26 -4.77 37.23
C GLN A 303 -6.07 -3.66 37.94
N VAL A 304 -6.47 -2.62 37.21
CA VAL A 304 -7.33 -1.54 37.74
C VAL A 304 -8.69 -2.11 38.18
N LYS A 305 -9.31 -2.98 37.36
CA LYS A 305 -10.58 -3.64 37.70
C LYS A 305 -10.46 -4.49 38.97
N GLU A 306 -9.43 -5.33 39.06
CA GLU A 306 -9.17 -6.16 40.23
C GLU A 306 -9.01 -5.30 41.51
N LYS A 307 -8.22 -4.22 41.43
CA LYS A 307 -8.02 -3.30 42.56
C LYS A 307 -9.29 -2.52 42.93
N THR A 308 -10.10 -2.14 41.96
CA THR A 308 -11.39 -1.50 42.20
C THR A 308 -12.32 -2.41 43.02
N VAL A 309 -12.37 -3.70 42.69
CA VAL A 309 -13.12 -4.70 43.45
C VAL A 309 -12.55 -4.86 44.87
N GLN A 310 -11.23 -4.94 45.01
CA GLN A 310 -10.58 -5.01 46.33
C GLN A 310 -10.93 -3.80 47.21
N VAL A 311 -10.90 -2.59 46.66
CA VAL A 311 -11.27 -1.35 47.38
C VAL A 311 -12.74 -1.37 47.79
N ALA A 312 -13.65 -1.84 46.92
CA ALA A 312 -15.07 -1.97 47.26
C ALA A 312 -15.29 -2.95 48.42
N GLN A 313 -14.62 -4.11 48.39
CA GLN A 313 -14.69 -5.10 49.46
C GLN A 313 -14.16 -4.55 50.79
N LEU A 314 -13.00 -3.90 50.80
CA LEU A 314 -12.43 -3.29 52.00
C LEU A 314 -13.33 -2.20 52.60
N LYS A 315 -14.01 -1.40 51.76
CA LYS A 315 -15.02 -0.44 52.23
C LYS A 315 -16.20 -1.11 52.92
N MET A 316 -16.67 -2.23 52.38
CA MET A 316 -17.76 -3.01 53.00
C MET A 316 -17.33 -3.63 54.33
N GLU A 317 -16.15 -4.25 54.40
CA GLU A 317 -15.58 -4.82 55.63
C GLU A 317 -15.42 -3.75 56.71
N ARG A 318 -14.89 -2.58 56.36
CA ARG A 318 -14.80 -1.44 57.29
C ARG A 318 -16.18 -0.99 57.79
N GLY A 319 -17.16 -0.89 56.90
CA GLY A 319 -18.53 -0.54 57.28
C GLY A 319 -19.17 -1.54 58.23
N ALA A 320 -18.92 -2.84 58.04
CA ALA A 320 -19.37 -3.89 58.94
C ALA A 320 -18.70 -3.78 60.33
N LEU A 321 -17.40 -3.46 60.38
CA LEU A 321 -16.69 -3.22 61.65
C LEU A 321 -17.19 -1.96 62.37
N GLN A 322 -17.51 -0.89 61.64
CA GLN A 322 -18.10 0.33 62.22
C GLN A 322 -19.46 0.02 62.87
N LEU A 323 -20.33 -0.72 62.17
CA LEU A 323 -21.61 -1.17 62.73
C LEU A 323 -21.42 -2.04 63.99
N ARG A 324 -20.44 -2.96 63.96
CA ARG A 324 -20.10 -3.80 65.12
C ARG A 324 -19.60 -2.95 66.30
N GLN A 325 -18.81 -1.90 66.03
CA GLN A 325 -18.35 -0.96 67.05
C GLN A 325 -19.53 -0.23 67.70
N GLU A 326 -20.46 0.30 66.90
CA GLU A 326 -21.67 0.98 67.39
C GLU A 326 -22.53 0.06 68.27
N GLN A 327 -22.80 -1.17 67.82
CA GLN A 327 -23.54 -2.17 68.59
C GLN A 327 -22.84 -2.50 69.93
N THR A 328 -21.52 -2.65 69.90
CA THR A 328 -20.73 -2.93 71.11
C THR A 328 -20.70 -1.71 72.05
N GLN A 329 -20.69 -0.49 71.51
CA GLN A 329 -20.72 0.75 72.27
C GLN A 329 -22.08 0.95 72.96
N ASP A 330 -23.18 0.63 72.28
CA ASP A 330 -24.51 0.62 72.86
C ASP A 330 -24.62 -0.42 73.98
N ALA A 331 -24.13 -1.64 73.75
CA ALA A 331 -24.06 -2.67 74.79
C ALA A 331 -23.20 -2.22 75.99
N PHE A 332 -22.08 -1.53 75.74
CA PHE A 332 -21.24 -0.96 76.80
C PHE A 332 -21.98 0.11 77.61
N ASN A 333 -22.74 1.00 76.97
CA ASN A 333 -23.53 2.03 77.64
C ASN A 333 -24.67 1.42 78.49
N GLN A 334 -25.30 0.35 78.00
CA GLN A 334 -26.28 -0.42 78.77
C GLN A 334 -25.63 -1.11 79.98
N ALA A 335 -24.50 -1.79 79.78
CA ALA A 335 -23.74 -2.42 80.86
C ALA A 335 -23.28 -1.40 81.91
N LYS A 336 -22.91 -0.18 81.49
CA LYS A 336 -22.55 0.93 82.37
C LYS A 336 -23.73 1.34 83.25
N THR A 337 -24.92 1.44 82.67
CA THR A 337 -26.15 1.74 83.40
C THR A 337 -26.45 0.65 84.43
N VAL A 338 -26.31 -0.62 84.05
CA VAL A 338 -26.49 -1.77 84.96
C VAL A 338 -25.47 -1.74 86.10
N PHE A 339 -24.20 -1.43 85.82
CA PHE A 339 -23.17 -1.28 86.85
C PHE A 339 -23.47 -0.16 87.83
N ILE A 340 -23.91 1.01 87.35
CA ILE A 340 -24.32 2.13 88.22
C ILE A 340 -25.50 1.71 89.11
N GLN A 341 -26.52 1.05 88.55
CA GLN A 341 -27.65 0.54 89.33
C GLN A 341 -27.21 -0.52 90.36
N ALA A 342 -26.30 -1.42 90.00
CA ALA A 342 -25.73 -2.41 90.92
C ALA A 342 -24.95 -1.74 92.05
N THR A 343 -24.19 -0.67 91.75
CA THR A 343 -23.46 0.12 92.74
C THR A 343 -24.41 0.81 93.72
N ILE A 344 -25.48 1.45 93.21
CA ILE A 344 -26.50 2.09 94.06
C ILE A 344 -27.19 1.05 94.96
N ARG A 345 -27.47 -0.15 94.44
CA ARG A 345 -28.06 -1.24 95.23
C ARG A 345 -27.09 -1.75 96.30
N ASP A 346 -25.81 -1.92 95.96
CA ASP A 346 -24.76 -2.34 96.90
C ASP A 346 -24.56 -1.30 98.01
N ASP A 347 -24.51 -0.01 97.67
CA ASP A 347 -24.46 1.10 98.63
C ASP A 347 -25.69 1.12 99.55
N LYS A 348 -26.89 0.93 98.97
CA LYS A 348 -28.14 0.88 99.74
C LYS A 348 -28.18 -0.35 100.66
N ALA A 349 -27.75 -1.51 100.18
CA ALA A 349 -27.65 -2.72 100.98
C ALA A 349 -26.64 -2.55 102.13
N THR A 350 -25.49 -1.92 101.86
CA THR A 350 -24.45 -1.62 102.85
C THR A 350 -24.95 -0.64 103.90
N ARG A 351 -25.64 0.44 103.49
CA ARG A 351 -26.29 1.39 104.42
C ARG A 351 -27.37 0.72 105.26
N ASN A 352 -28.27 -0.05 104.63
CA ASN A 352 -29.30 -0.81 105.37
C ASN A 352 -28.70 -1.79 106.36
N LEU A 353 -27.59 -2.47 106.01
CA LEU A 353 -26.89 -3.38 106.91
C LEU A 353 -26.27 -2.62 108.09
N LYS A 354 -25.72 -1.42 107.86
CA LYS A 354 -25.24 -0.53 108.91
C LYS A 354 -26.38 -0.07 109.81
N ASP A 355 -27.46 0.45 109.25
CA ASP A 355 -28.64 0.88 110.01
C ASP A 355 -29.25 -0.27 110.82
N LEU A 356 -29.27 -1.49 110.27
CA LEU A 356 -29.71 -2.70 110.98
C LEU A 356 -28.76 -3.07 112.11
N LYS A 357 -27.44 -2.93 111.94
CA LYS A 357 -26.45 -3.12 113.02
C LYS A 357 -26.63 -2.09 114.11
N ASP A 358 -26.72 -0.81 113.75
CA ASP A 358 -26.91 0.31 114.68
C ASP A 358 -28.25 0.15 115.45
N LYS A 359 -29.34 -0.26 114.78
CA LYS A 359 -30.62 -0.60 115.42
C LYS A 359 -30.52 -1.84 116.33
N ASN A 360 -29.73 -2.84 115.95
CA ASN A 360 -29.53 -4.04 116.77
C ASN A 360 -28.73 -3.70 118.03
N GLU A 361 -27.70 -2.86 117.93
CA GLU A 361 -26.96 -2.33 119.08
C GLU A 361 -27.85 -1.48 119.99
N ALA A 362 -28.65 -0.58 119.43
CA ALA A 362 -29.63 0.19 120.21
C ALA A 362 -30.62 -0.72 120.95
N LYS A 363 -31.17 -1.75 120.27
CA LYS A 363 -32.05 -2.74 120.92
C LYS A 363 -31.32 -3.60 121.96
N ARG A 364 -30.04 -3.91 121.78
CA ARG A 364 -29.23 -4.58 122.82
C ARG A 364 -29.08 -3.68 124.04
N GLY A 365 -28.89 -2.37 123.86
CA GLY A 365 -28.92 -1.38 124.93
C GLY A 365 -30.26 -1.34 125.65
N GLU A 366 -31.38 -1.25 124.92
CA GLU A 366 -32.73 -1.30 125.49
C GLU A 366 -33.00 -2.61 126.26
N ILE A 367 -32.55 -3.76 125.75
CA ILE A 367 -32.67 -5.05 126.44
C ILE A 367 -31.84 -5.06 127.73
N GLN A 368 -30.67 -4.41 127.76
CA GLN A 368 -29.83 -4.31 128.94
C GLN A 368 -30.46 -3.39 130.00
N GLU A 369 -30.98 -2.22 129.60
CA GLU A 369 -31.74 -1.34 130.51
C GLU A 369 -33.00 -2.02 131.04
N MET A 370 -33.68 -2.82 130.23
CA MET A 370 -34.87 -3.57 130.63
C MET A 370 -34.52 -4.71 131.59
N LYS A 371 -33.36 -5.37 131.42
CA LYS A 371 -32.81 -6.31 132.41
C LYS A 371 -32.53 -5.62 133.74
N ASP A 372 -31.85 -4.47 133.71
CA ASP A 372 -31.54 -3.69 134.91
C ASP A 372 -32.82 -3.23 135.63
N LEU A 373 -33.88 -2.88 134.89
CA LEU A 373 -35.20 -2.52 135.44
C LEU A 373 -35.93 -3.71 136.07
N VAL A 374 -35.86 -4.89 135.43
CA VAL A 374 -36.43 -6.15 135.96
C VAL A 374 -35.72 -6.57 137.24
N ASP A 375 -34.40 -6.43 137.31
CA ASP A 375 -33.61 -6.73 138.51
C ASP A 375 -33.91 -5.72 139.64
N LYS A 376 -34.15 -4.45 139.31
CA LYS A 376 -34.61 -3.42 140.28
C LYS A 376 -36.00 -3.74 140.84
N LYS A 377 -36.97 -4.14 140.01
CA LYS A 377 -38.31 -4.51 140.45
C LYS A 377 -38.36 -5.83 141.22
N LYS A 378 -37.46 -6.79 140.94
CA LYS A 378 -37.30 -8.00 141.77
C LYS A 378 -36.83 -7.66 143.19
N ALA A 379 -35.98 -6.64 143.37
CA ALA A 379 -35.54 -6.18 144.69
C ALA A 379 -36.62 -5.39 145.47
N GLU A 380 -37.58 -4.76 144.79
CA GLU A 380 -38.69 -4.03 145.44
C GLU A 380 -39.82 -4.95 145.92
N VAL A 381 -40.02 -6.11 145.29
CA VAL A 381 -41.10 -7.07 145.64
C VAL A 381 -40.78 -7.91 146.88
N GLU A 382 -39.51 -8.05 147.29
CA GLU A 382 -39.14 -8.74 148.55
C GLU A 382 -39.23 -7.85 149.81
N LYS A 383 -39.55 -6.56 149.69
CA LYS A 383 -39.54 -5.62 150.85
C LYS A 383 -40.91 -5.05 151.27
N ALA A 384 -42.02 -5.47 150.66
CA ALA A 384 -43.36 -4.95 150.97
C ALA A 384 -44.38 -6.08 151.22
N ARG A 385 -44.16 -6.85 152.31
CA ARG A 385 -45.07 -7.91 152.78
C ARG A 385 -45.27 -7.92 154.30
N ALA A 386 -45.40 -6.74 154.91
CA ALA A 386 -45.94 -6.55 156.25
C ALA A 386 -46.71 -5.21 156.30
N ASP A 387 -47.92 -5.26 156.85
CA ASP A 387 -48.87 -4.16 157.15
C ASP A 387 -49.93 -3.84 156.05
N HIS A 388 -51.04 -4.60 156.05
CA HIS A 388 -52.35 -4.24 156.66
C HIS A 388 -53.15 -3.22 155.82
N LEU A 389 -54.28 -3.49 155.15
CA LEU A 389 -55.44 -4.36 155.38
C LEU A 389 -56.11 -4.18 156.76
N LEU A 390 -56.97 -3.17 156.90
CA LEU A 390 -58.31 -3.32 157.50
C LEU A 390 -59.23 -2.09 157.33
N ALA A 391 -60.52 -2.39 157.10
CA ALA A 391 -61.70 -1.53 156.86
C ALA A 391 -61.82 -1.02 155.40
N GLU A 392 -62.41 -1.73 154.43
CA GLU A 392 -63.78 -2.30 154.40
C GLU A 392 -64.79 -1.25 154.92
N ARG A 393 -65.70 -0.67 154.13
CA ARG A 393 -66.81 -1.33 153.43
C ARG A 393 -67.63 -0.25 152.68
N LYS A 394 -67.91 -0.45 151.38
CA LYS A 394 -69.21 -0.91 150.81
C LYS A 394 -70.22 0.25 150.67
N ALA A 395 -70.74 0.55 149.48
CA ALA A 395 -71.71 -0.23 148.68
C ALA A 395 -72.85 0.76 148.35
N GLN A 396 -73.59 0.73 147.25
CA GLN A 396 -73.76 -0.26 146.20
C GLN A 396 -74.53 0.42 145.06
N GLU A 397 -74.51 -0.24 143.91
CA GLU A 397 -75.58 -0.25 142.89
C GLU A 397 -75.72 1.00 142.01
N ALA A 398 -75.87 0.91 140.68
CA ALA A 398 -76.03 -0.21 139.76
C ALA A 398 -75.59 0.35 138.39
N LYS A 399 -74.75 -0.36 137.64
CA LYS A 399 -75.20 -1.23 136.55
C LYS A 399 -75.95 -0.43 135.47
N ASN A 400 -75.24 -0.24 134.35
CA ASN A 400 -75.79 -0.09 133.01
C ASN A 400 -76.65 1.16 132.75
N GLU A 401 -76.10 2.14 132.04
CA GLU A 401 -76.30 2.31 130.59
C GLU A 401 -76.09 3.76 130.14
N VAL A 402 -75.70 3.88 128.87
CA VAL A 402 -75.51 5.11 128.07
C VAL A 402 -74.15 5.81 128.29
N GLY A 403 -73.04 5.39 127.66
CA GLY A 403 -72.87 4.48 126.52
C GLY A 403 -72.75 5.19 125.17
N LEU A 404 -73.29 6.40 124.98
CA LEU A 404 -73.31 7.06 123.66
C LEU A 404 -73.34 8.58 123.83
N ILE A 405 -72.18 9.26 123.68
CA ILE A 405 -72.00 10.68 123.23
C ILE A 405 -70.53 11.16 123.36
N LYS A 406 -69.59 10.36 123.88
CA LYS A 406 -68.16 10.75 123.92
C LYS A 406 -67.18 9.83 123.19
N GLN A 407 -67.68 9.06 122.21
CA GLN A 407 -66.88 8.22 121.32
C GLN A 407 -67.01 8.60 119.82
N ASP A 408 -67.80 9.63 119.48
CA ASP A 408 -68.04 10.05 118.09
C ASP A 408 -67.27 11.29 117.62
N LEU A 409 -66.52 11.99 118.49
CA LEU A 409 -65.74 13.17 118.07
C LEU A 409 -64.30 12.84 117.63
N GLU A 410 -63.66 11.81 118.19
CA GLU A 410 -62.26 11.46 117.84
C GLU A 410 -62.14 10.54 116.61
N THR A 411 -63.20 9.81 116.27
CA THR A 411 -63.23 8.91 115.11
C THR A 411 -63.53 9.66 113.79
N ALA A 412 -64.17 10.83 113.86
CA ALA A 412 -64.46 11.68 112.70
C ALA A 412 -63.23 12.45 112.18
N VAL A 413 -62.29 12.84 113.05
CA VAL A 413 -61.11 13.62 112.64
C VAL A 413 -60.03 12.76 111.97
N LYS A 414 -59.84 11.50 112.40
CA LYS A 414 -58.85 10.58 111.80
C LYS A 414 -59.30 9.97 110.46
N SER A 415 -60.59 9.96 110.16
CA SER A 415 -61.15 9.47 108.89
C SER A 415 -60.97 10.49 107.75
N VAL A 416 -61.10 11.79 108.05
CA VAL A 416 -60.96 12.87 107.05
C VAL A 416 -59.50 13.08 106.62
N THR A 417 -58.52 12.93 107.53
CA THR A 417 -57.09 13.10 107.19
C THR A 417 -56.57 11.96 106.31
N LYS A 418 -56.96 10.71 106.59
CA LYS A 418 -56.58 9.54 105.78
C LYS A 418 -57.25 9.54 104.40
N SER A 419 -58.48 10.03 104.30
CA SER A 419 -59.19 10.17 103.03
C SER A 419 -58.61 11.31 102.16
N ASN A 420 -58.20 12.43 102.77
CA ASN A 420 -57.54 13.52 102.04
C ASN A 420 -56.13 13.16 101.55
N GLU A 421 -55.34 12.39 102.31
CA GLU A 421 -54.04 11.88 101.86
C GLU A 421 -54.18 10.86 100.71
N GLN A 422 -55.25 10.04 100.72
CA GLN A 422 -55.57 9.14 99.61
C GLN A 422 -56.07 9.89 98.36
N ILE A 423 -56.81 10.99 98.52
CA ILE A 423 -57.24 11.86 97.41
C ILE A 423 -56.06 12.64 96.80
N GLU A 424 -55.12 13.14 97.61
CA GLU A 424 -53.86 13.77 97.16
C GLU A 424 -52.96 12.78 96.41
N ALA A 425 -52.81 11.56 96.93
CA ALA A 425 -52.05 10.50 96.27
C ALA A 425 -52.71 10.09 94.94
N GLN A 426 -54.02 9.89 94.89
CA GLN A 426 -54.74 9.56 93.66
C GLN A 426 -54.75 10.71 92.64
N LYS A 427 -54.82 11.97 93.07
CA LYS A 427 -54.65 13.13 92.17
C LYS A 427 -53.24 13.20 91.58
N LYS A 428 -52.19 12.92 92.36
CA LYS A 428 -50.82 12.86 91.82
C LYS A 428 -50.63 11.70 90.85
N THR A 429 -51.27 10.55 91.08
CA THR A 429 -51.25 9.43 90.11
C THR A 429 -52.01 9.78 88.83
N LEU A 430 -53.20 10.40 88.93
CA LEU A 430 -53.99 10.85 87.77
C LEU A 430 -53.28 11.94 86.96
N ILE A 431 -52.65 12.93 87.59
CA ILE A 431 -51.86 13.96 86.90
C ILE A 431 -50.66 13.33 86.18
N ARG A 432 -50.01 12.34 86.79
CA ARG A 432 -48.88 11.62 86.17
C ARG A 432 -49.32 10.73 85.01
N GLU A 433 -50.47 10.08 85.12
CA GLU A 433 -51.10 9.32 84.04
C GLU A 433 -51.58 10.24 82.90
N GLU A 434 -52.06 11.45 83.21
CA GLU A 434 -52.46 12.46 82.23
C GLU A 434 -51.23 13.08 81.54
N GLU A 435 -50.12 13.30 82.25
CA GLU A 435 -48.83 13.70 81.68
C GLU A 435 -48.23 12.59 80.82
N GLU A 436 -48.24 11.33 81.26
CA GLU A 436 -47.77 10.18 80.48
C GLU A 436 -48.64 9.98 79.23
N SER A 437 -49.96 10.10 79.35
CA SER A 437 -50.90 10.06 78.22
C SER A 437 -50.66 11.20 77.23
N ASN A 438 -50.43 12.44 77.70
CA ASN A 438 -50.06 13.56 76.84
C ASN A 438 -48.67 13.37 76.17
N THR A 439 -47.73 12.74 76.88
CA THR A 439 -46.40 12.43 76.33
C THR A 439 -46.49 11.33 75.28
N LEU A 440 -47.33 10.31 75.49
CA LEU A 440 -47.62 9.25 74.54
C LEU A 440 -48.37 9.78 73.31
N ALA A 441 -49.38 10.63 73.48
CA ALA A 441 -50.09 11.28 72.37
C ALA A 441 -49.16 12.18 71.54
N ARG A 442 -48.22 12.90 72.17
CA ARG A 442 -47.18 13.66 71.46
C ARG A 442 -46.21 12.73 70.71
N LYS A 443 -45.75 11.63 71.34
CA LYS A 443 -44.88 10.64 70.68
C LYS A 443 -45.58 9.94 69.52
N GLU A 444 -46.86 9.61 69.65
CA GLU A 444 -47.66 9.01 68.57
C GLU A 444 -47.82 9.98 67.39
N LYS A 445 -48.01 11.28 67.66
CA LYS A 445 -48.06 12.31 66.62
C LYS A 445 -46.71 12.52 65.93
N ILE A 446 -45.60 12.42 66.65
CA ILE A 446 -44.24 12.47 66.08
C ILE A 446 -43.99 11.24 65.22
N LEU A 447 -44.29 10.03 65.74
CA LEU A 447 -44.15 8.77 65.01
C LEU A 447 -45.02 8.72 63.76
N LYS A 448 -46.27 9.22 63.81
CA LYS A 448 -47.12 9.37 62.61
C LYS A 448 -46.50 10.30 61.58
N LYS A 449 -45.90 11.43 61.99
CA LYS A 449 -45.17 12.32 61.07
C LYS A 449 -43.90 11.68 60.49
N GLU A 450 -43.14 10.94 61.29
CA GLU A 450 -41.94 10.23 60.82
C GLU A 450 -42.30 9.08 59.87
N LEU A 451 -43.39 8.37 60.13
CA LEU A 451 -43.90 7.31 59.27
C LEU A 451 -44.40 7.89 57.94
N GLU A 452 -45.04 9.06 57.95
CA GLU A 452 -45.46 9.76 56.73
C GLU A 452 -44.25 10.27 55.92
N LYS A 453 -43.23 10.83 56.58
CA LYS A 453 -41.95 11.17 55.94
C LYS A 453 -41.26 9.95 55.34
N THR A 454 -41.32 8.81 56.04
CA THR A 454 -40.72 7.56 55.57
C THR A 454 -41.49 6.99 54.37
N LYS A 455 -42.82 7.06 54.37
CA LYS A 455 -43.65 6.71 53.20
C LYS A 455 -43.36 7.61 52.00
N GLN A 456 -43.24 8.91 52.20
CA GLN A 456 -42.87 9.84 51.13
C GLN A 456 -41.47 9.56 50.59
N LYS A 457 -40.48 9.31 51.47
CA LYS A 457 -39.11 8.96 51.06
C LYS A 457 -39.06 7.61 50.34
N LYS A 458 -39.87 6.63 50.77
CA LYS A 458 -40.02 5.34 50.09
C LYS A 458 -40.59 5.52 48.68
N SER A 459 -41.66 6.31 48.52
CA SER A 459 -42.24 6.60 47.21
C SER A 459 -41.27 7.35 46.28
N GLN A 460 -40.49 8.28 46.81
CA GLN A 460 -39.43 8.96 46.05
C GLN A 460 -38.32 7.99 45.60
N LEU A 461 -37.90 7.07 46.46
CA LEU A 461 -36.93 6.04 46.12
C LEU A 461 -37.49 5.02 45.11
N GLU A 462 -38.77 4.64 45.24
CA GLU A 462 -39.45 3.77 44.26
C GLU A 462 -39.50 4.44 42.88
N ASN A 463 -39.81 5.74 42.80
CA ASN A 463 -39.76 6.50 41.55
C ASN A 463 -38.33 6.60 41.00
N GLN A 464 -37.31 6.85 41.84
CA GLN A 464 -35.91 6.87 41.40
C GLN A 464 -35.46 5.50 40.87
N VAL A 465 -35.86 4.40 41.52
CA VAL A 465 -35.56 3.04 41.04
C VAL A 465 -36.25 2.78 39.70
N GLN A 466 -37.47 3.26 39.51
CA GLN A 466 -38.20 3.14 38.26
C GLN A 466 -37.51 3.93 37.13
N ASP A 467 -37.12 5.19 37.41
CA ASP A 467 -36.35 6.02 36.47
C ASP A 467 -35.00 5.39 36.10
N PHE A 468 -34.27 4.84 37.09
CA PHE A 468 -33.01 4.14 36.81
C PHE A 468 -33.22 2.87 35.99
N ASN A 469 -34.27 2.10 36.26
CA ASN A 469 -34.61 0.92 35.45
C ASN A 469 -34.96 1.30 34.00
N GLU A 470 -35.63 2.42 33.80
CA GLU A 470 -35.98 2.92 32.47
C GLU A 470 -34.75 3.44 31.71
N GLN A 471 -33.86 4.16 32.40
CA GLN A 471 -32.56 4.57 31.84
C GLN A 471 -31.67 3.38 31.49
N LEU A 472 -31.62 2.34 32.33
CA LEU A 472 -30.89 1.10 32.06
C LEU A 472 -31.47 0.35 30.86
N LYS A 473 -32.81 0.31 30.70
CA LYS A 473 -33.44 -0.27 29.50
C LYS A 473 -33.06 0.49 28.24
N ILE A 474 -33.05 1.83 28.28
CA ILE A 474 -32.65 2.68 27.15
C ILE A 474 -31.16 2.48 26.82
N GLN A 475 -30.28 2.47 27.82
CA GLN A 475 -28.85 2.21 27.62
C GLN A 475 -28.58 0.80 27.07
N ASN A 476 -29.25 -0.23 27.60
CA ASN A 476 -29.10 -1.60 27.11
C ASN A 476 -29.58 -1.73 25.65
N LYS A 477 -30.66 -1.05 25.28
CA LYS A 477 -31.13 -1.02 23.89
C LYS A 477 -30.10 -0.35 22.97
N ALA A 478 -29.56 0.80 23.38
CA ALA A 478 -28.51 1.50 22.63
C ALA A 478 -27.19 0.69 22.53
N MET A 479 -26.83 -0.05 23.59
CA MET A 479 -25.68 -0.96 23.56
C MET A 479 -25.91 -2.14 22.62
N MET A 480 -27.10 -2.75 22.61
CA MET A 480 -27.42 -3.83 21.66
C MET A 480 -27.41 -3.35 20.21
N GLU A 481 -27.92 -2.15 19.94
CA GLU A 481 -27.86 -1.54 18.60
C GLU A 481 -26.40 -1.29 18.17
N LYS A 482 -25.55 -0.73 19.05
CA LYS A 482 -24.11 -0.59 18.77
C LYS A 482 -23.40 -1.93 18.58
N ASN A 483 -23.73 -2.96 19.35
CA ASN A 483 -23.15 -4.29 19.18
C ASN A 483 -23.53 -4.91 17.83
N ASN A 484 -24.77 -4.72 17.38
CA ASN A 484 -25.20 -5.16 16.06
C ASN A 484 -24.48 -4.41 14.93
N GLU A 485 -24.24 -3.10 15.09
CA GLU A 485 -23.42 -2.33 14.15
C GLU A 485 -21.97 -2.83 14.11
N VAL A 486 -21.35 -3.09 15.26
CA VAL A 486 -19.99 -3.66 15.35
C VAL A 486 -19.93 -5.04 14.71
N TYR A 487 -20.94 -5.89 14.94
CA TYR A 487 -21.03 -7.20 14.32
C TYR A 487 -21.09 -7.09 12.78
N ASN A 488 -21.95 -6.20 12.25
CA ASN A 488 -22.09 -5.95 10.82
C ASN A 488 -20.81 -5.36 10.19
N VAL A 489 -20.12 -4.48 10.90
CA VAL A 489 -18.81 -3.96 10.47
C VAL A 489 -17.78 -5.09 10.44
N SER A 490 -17.75 -5.97 11.45
CA SER A 490 -16.86 -7.13 11.49
C SER A 490 -17.13 -8.10 10.35
N THR A 491 -18.39 -8.43 10.05
CA THR A 491 -18.74 -9.34 8.93
C THR A 491 -18.35 -8.73 7.59
N ASN A 492 -18.56 -7.42 7.40
CA ASN A 492 -18.14 -6.72 6.20
C ASN A 492 -16.61 -6.65 6.06
N LEU A 493 -15.88 -6.54 7.17
CA LEU A 493 -14.42 -6.57 7.20
C LEU A 493 -13.87 -7.95 6.85
N GLU A 494 -14.49 -9.01 7.39
CA GLU A 494 -14.19 -10.41 7.07
C GLU A 494 -14.40 -10.70 5.57
N SER A 495 -15.54 -10.26 5.02
CA SER A 495 -15.86 -10.38 3.59
C SER A 495 -14.87 -9.62 2.70
N LYS A 496 -14.47 -8.40 3.11
CA LYS A 496 -13.46 -7.62 2.40
C LYS A 496 -12.09 -8.28 2.45
N LYS A 497 -11.68 -8.84 3.59
CA LYS A 497 -10.43 -9.61 3.72
C LYS A 497 -10.43 -10.84 2.80
N GLN A 498 -11.52 -11.59 2.74
CA GLN A 498 -11.64 -12.73 1.83
C GLN A 498 -11.52 -12.32 0.36
N LYS A 499 -12.19 -11.24 -0.05
CA LYS A 499 -12.05 -10.69 -1.43
C LYS A 499 -10.62 -10.24 -1.71
N GLN A 500 -9.96 -9.62 -0.73
CA GLN A 500 -8.58 -9.15 -0.87
C GLN A 500 -7.60 -10.32 -1.02
N SER A 501 -7.76 -11.40 -0.23
CA SER A 501 -6.98 -12.62 -0.42
C SER A 501 -7.22 -13.30 -1.77
N GLN A 502 -8.45 -13.30 -2.30
CA GLN A 502 -8.72 -13.82 -3.65
C GLN A 502 -8.01 -13.00 -4.73
N ILE A 503 -8.03 -11.67 -4.63
CA ILE A 503 -7.31 -10.78 -5.55
C ILE A 503 -5.81 -11.02 -5.47
N GLU A 504 -5.28 -11.25 -4.26
CA GLU A 504 -3.85 -11.48 -4.04
C GLU A 504 -3.39 -12.83 -4.61
N ILE A 505 -4.19 -13.89 -4.46
CA ILE A 505 -3.95 -15.18 -5.12
C ILE A 505 -3.92 -15.03 -6.64
N GLN A 506 -4.92 -14.34 -7.23
CA GLN A 506 -4.95 -14.08 -8.67
C GLN A 506 -3.73 -13.29 -9.13
N ARG A 507 -3.28 -12.30 -8.33
CA ARG A 507 -2.08 -11.50 -8.63
C ARG A 507 -0.82 -12.36 -8.62
N ILE A 508 -0.68 -13.29 -7.67
CA ILE A 508 0.43 -14.24 -7.62
C ILE A 508 0.39 -15.17 -8.83
N GLU A 509 -0.78 -15.68 -9.23
CA GLU A 509 -0.94 -16.51 -10.42
C GLU A 509 -0.55 -15.77 -11.71
N HIS A 510 -0.96 -14.50 -11.86
CA HIS A 510 -0.55 -13.66 -12.99
C HIS A 510 0.96 -13.43 -13.04
N ILE A 511 1.60 -13.19 -11.88
CA ILE A 511 3.07 -13.04 -11.80
C ILE A 511 3.77 -14.36 -12.17
N ALA A 512 3.28 -15.49 -11.67
CA ALA A 512 3.84 -16.80 -11.99
C ALA A 512 3.65 -17.17 -13.47
N HIS A 513 2.53 -16.79 -14.07
CA HIS A 513 2.28 -16.95 -15.50
C HIS A 513 3.20 -16.05 -16.35
N ALA A 514 3.36 -14.78 -15.97
CA ALA A 514 4.28 -13.87 -16.64
C ALA A 514 5.72 -14.36 -16.58
N LYS A 515 6.17 -14.88 -15.43
CA LYS A 515 7.51 -15.52 -15.30
C LYS A 515 7.67 -16.72 -16.23
N ARG A 516 6.66 -17.60 -16.31
CA ARG A 516 6.68 -18.74 -17.25
C ARG A 516 6.80 -18.31 -18.70
N ILE A 517 6.07 -17.27 -19.11
CA ILE A 517 6.21 -16.70 -20.46
C ILE A 517 7.61 -16.12 -20.67
N GLN A 518 8.16 -15.46 -19.66
CA GLN A 518 9.50 -14.86 -19.73
C GLN A 518 10.60 -15.93 -19.84
N GLU A 519 10.48 -17.04 -19.11
CA GLU A 519 11.34 -18.22 -19.25
C GLU A 519 11.20 -18.86 -20.62
N GLN A 520 9.98 -19.03 -21.14
CA GLN A 520 9.76 -19.53 -22.49
C GLN A 520 10.39 -18.61 -23.56
N ILE A 521 10.24 -17.29 -23.43
CA ILE A 521 10.90 -16.33 -24.33
C ILE A 521 12.42 -16.47 -24.24
N ALA A 522 12.97 -16.60 -23.03
CA ALA A 522 14.40 -16.81 -22.82
C ALA A 522 14.90 -18.13 -23.42
N ASP A 523 14.09 -19.19 -23.42
CA ASP A 523 14.39 -20.48 -24.05
C ASP A 523 14.30 -20.41 -25.59
N TYR A 524 13.40 -19.61 -26.14
CA TYR A 524 13.26 -19.41 -27.60
C TYR A 524 14.32 -18.48 -28.18
N GLN A 525 14.84 -17.53 -27.41
CA GLN A 525 15.85 -16.56 -27.86
C GLN A 525 17.12 -17.21 -28.45
N PRO A 526 17.78 -18.19 -27.81
CA PRO A 526 18.95 -18.85 -28.39
C PRO A 526 18.62 -19.68 -29.63
N VAL A 527 17.39 -20.18 -29.77
CA VAL A 527 16.94 -20.88 -30.99
C VAL A 527 16.77 -19.90 -32.15
N LEU A 528 16.20 -18.72 -31.88
CA LEU A 528 16.10 -17.64 -32.86
C LEU A 528 17.47 -17.10 -33.27
N ASP A 529 18.35 -16.86 -32.31
CA ASP A 529 19.72 -16.38 -32.57
C ASP A 529 20.51 -17.41 -33.40
N LYS A 530 20.34 -18.72 -33.10
CA LYS A 530 20.94 -19.80 -33.88
C LYS A 530 20.37 -19.89 -35.29
N ASN A 531 19.05 -19.82 -35.46
CA ASN A 531 18.41 -19.77 -36.77
C ASN A 531 18.86 -18.55 -37.59
N HIS A 532 19.08 -17.41 -36.93
CA HIS A 532 19.55 -16.20 -37.59
C HIS A 532 21.02 -16.32 -38.02
N ALA A 533 21.86 -16.94 -37.19
CA ALA A 533 23.24 -17.29 -37.54
C ALA A 533 23.30 -18.31 -38.68
N ASP A 534 22.47 -19.34 -38.65
CA ASP A 534 22.35 -20.36 -39.71
C ASP A 534 21.87 -19.73 -41.03
N LEU A 535 20.95 -18.76 -40.99
CA LEU A 535 20.50 -17.98 -42.17
C LEU A 535 21.60 -17.07 -42.73
N GLU A 536 22.33 -16.36 -41.87
CA GLU A 536 23.48 -15.55 -42.27
C GLU A 536 24.58 -16.40 -42.91
N GLN A 537 24.85 -17.58 -42.35
CA GLN A 537 25.81 -18.53 -42.89
C GLN A 537 25.33 -19.09 -44.23
N ALA A 538 24.07 -19.49 -44.35
CA ALA A 538 23.49 -19.94 -45.61
C ALA A 538 23.51 -18.85 -46.70
N LYS A 539 23.34 -17.57 -46.33
CA LYS A 539 23.52 -16.43 -47.22
C LYS A 539 24.96 -16.30 -47.71
N LYS A 540 25.94 -16.35 -46.79
CA LYS A 540 27.36 -16.31 -47.15
C LYS A 540 27.74 -17.47 -48.05
N ASP A 541 27.27 -18.69 -47.75
CA ASP A 541 27.54 -19.87 -48.57
C ASP A 541 26.93 -19.71 -49.97
N LYS A 542 25.72 -19.16 -50.07
CA LYS A 542 25.08 -18.82 -51.36
C LYS A 542 25.88 -17.77 -52.14
N ASP A 543 26.28 -16.67 -51.52
CA ASP A 543 27.09 -15.62 -52.16
C ASP A 543 28.46 -16.15 -52.61
N THR A 544 29.05 -17.06 -51.83
CA THR A 544 30.31 -17.73 -52.18
C THR A 544 30.12 -18.67 -53.37
N GLN A 545 28.98 -19.36 -53.44
CA GLN A 545 28.62 -20.24 -54.54
C GLN A 545 28.32 -19.47 -55.83
N GLU A 546 27.62 -18.34 -55.75
CA GLU A 546 27.37 -17.43 -56.87
C GLU A 546 28.69 -16.81 -57.38
N ASN A 547 29.58 -16.40 -56.49
CA ASN A 547 30.94 -15.94 -56.85
C ASN A 547 31.77 -17.06 -57.51
N ALA A 548 31.72 -18.29 -56.98
CA ALA A 548 32.40 -19.43 -57.59
C ALA A 548 31.84 -19.77 -58.98
N GLN A 549 30.52 -19.63 -59.19
CA GLN A 549 29.91 -19.79 -60.51
C GLN A 549 30.30 -18.66 -61.47
N GLN A 550 30.35 -17.40 -61.02
CA GLN A 550 30.86 -16.28 -61.83
C GLN A 550 32.32 -16.50 -62.24
N VAL A 551 33.19 -16.93 -61.31
CA VAL A 551 34.59 -17.24 -61.62
C VAL A 551 34.68 -18.41 -62.61
N THR A 552 33.82 -19.43 -62.48
CA THR A 552 33.77 -20.56 -63.43
C THR A 552 33.31 -20.13 -64.82
N ILE A 553 32.35 -19.22 -64.92
CA ILE A 553 31.88 -18.63 -66.19
C ILE A 553 32.98 -17.76 -66.79
N THR A 554 33.68 -16.94 -65.99
CA THR A 554 34.83 -16.14 -66.45
C THR A 554 35.97 -17.03 -66.94
N ILE A 555 36.28 -18.13 -66.24
CA ILE A 555 37.29 -19.11 -66.67
C ILE A 555 36.85 -19.85 -67.94
N LYS A 556 35.57 -20.23 -68.08
CA LYS A 556 35.03 -20.83 -69.32
C LYS A 556 35.10 -19.85 -70.49
N ASN A 557 34.79 -18.58 -70.27
CA ASN A 557 34.90 -17.53 -71.29
C ASN A 557 36.36 -17.29 -71.67
N VAL A 558 37.29 -17.21 -70.70
CA VAL A 558 38.74 -17.11 -70.97
C VAL A 558 39.28 -18.34 -71.70
N ARG A 559 38.77 -19.55 -71.43
CA ARG A 559 39.13 -20.77 -72.19
C ARG A 559 38.61 -20.74 -73.62
N ILE A 560 37.43 -20.18 -73.87
CA ILE A 560 36.89 -20.00 -75.23
C ILE A 560 37.72 -18.95 -75.99
N PHE A 561 38.07 -17.83 -75.36
CA PHE A 561 38.96 -16.82 -75.96
C PHE A 561 40.36 -17.38 -76.26
N ARG A 562 40.97 -18.17 -75.37
CA ARG A 562 42.25 -18.85 -75.66
C ARG A 562 42.14 -19.95 -76.72
N ARG A 563 40.98 -20.60 -76.90
CA ARG A 563 40.80 -21.61 -77.96
C ARG A 563 40.59 -20.98 -79.35
N ILE A 564 40.11 -19.74 -79.41
CA ILE A 564 39.96 -18.98 -80.66
C ILE A 564 41.30 -18.32 -81.04
N GLU A 565 42.10 -17.86 -80.07
CA GLU A 565 43.44 -17.31 -80.35
C GLU A 565 44.48 -18.40 -80.71
N PHE A 566 44.47 -19.57 -80.07
CA PHE A 566 45.37 -20.67 -80.45
C PHE A 566 44.93 -21.50 -81.67
N GLY A 567 43.74 -21.23 -82.22
CA GLY A 567 43.22 -21.92 -83.41
C GLY A 567 43.82 -21.46 -84.74
N LYS A 568 44.61 -20.37 -84.74
CA LYS A 568 45.26 -19.84 -85.96
C LYS A 568 46.75 -20.23 -86.10
N ASP A 569 47.39 -20.74 -85.05
CA ASP A 569 48.85 -21.01 -85.07
C ASP A 569 49.24 -22.50 -85.12
N PHE A 570 48.29 -23.44 -85.14
CA PHE A 570 48.58 -24.89 -85.19
C PHE A 570 48.48 -25.50 -86.60
N ARG A 571 49.05 -24.83 -87.61
CA ARG A 571 49.48 -25.46 -88.87
C ARG A 571 50.96 -25.16 -89.10
N ASN A 572 51.84 -25.79 -88.32
CA ASN A 572 53.22 -26.14 -88.68
C ASN A 572 54.00 -26.54 -87.42
N ALA A 573 53.93 -27.81 -87.02
CA ALA A 573 55.01 -28.50 -86.32
C ALA A 573 54.67 -30.00 -86.19
N SER A 574 55.40 -30.81 -86.94
CA SER A 574 55.34 -32.27 -86.89
C SER A 574 56.19 -32.82 -85.74
N LEU A 575 55.73 -33.96 -85.19
CA LEU A 575 56.53 -35.08 -84.68
C LEU A 575 57.45 -34.83 -83.48
N THR A 576 57.14 -35.48 -82.35
CA THR A 576 57.86 -36.68 -81.87
C THR A 576 57.20 -37.20 -80.59
N ALA A 577 57.00 -38.52 -80.52
CA ALA A 577 56.56 -39.23 -79.34
C ALA A 577 57.75 -39.49 -78.39
N PRO A 578 57.49 -39.72 -77.09
CA PRO A 578 57.83 -41.04 -76.56
C PRO A 578 56.78 -41.64 -75.60
N ARG A 579 56.88 -42.96 -75.48
CA ARG A 579 56.09 -43.87 -74.63
C ARG A 579 56.64 -43.96 -73.19
N MET A 580 55.75 -44.44 -72.31
CA MET A 580 55.93 -45.03 -70.96
C MET A 580 56.12 -44.01 -69.82
N THR A 581 55.55 -44.15 -68.61
CA THR A 581 55.20 -45.37 -67.85
C THR A 581 54.14 -45.05 -66.77
N LEU A 582 53.30 -46.05 -66.44
CA LEU A 582 52.49 -46.11 -65.20
C LEU A 582 53.38 -46.20 -63.96
N VAL A 583 53.11 -45.40 -62.91
CA VAL A 583 53.19 -45.83 -61.49
C VAL A 583 52.20 -45.01 -60.64
N SER A 584 51.39 -45.74 -59.89
CA SER A 584 50.50 -45.35 -58.79
C SER A 584 51.26 -44.91 -57.52
N ASN A 585 50.73 -43.93 -56.76
CA ASN A 585 50.30 -44.17 -55.38
C ASN A 585 49.86 -42.89 -54.64
N LEU A 586 48.69 -43.05 -54.02
CA LEU A 586 48.13 -42.46 -52.80
C LEU A 586 49.07 -41.74 -51.84
N SER A 587 48.64 -40.55 -51.39
CA SER A 587 48.50 -40.16 -49.98
C SER A 587 47.43 -39.08 -49.89
#